data_AF-A0A7V9D2S8-F1
#
_entry.id   AF-A0A7V9D2S8-F1
#
_cell.length_a   1.000
_cell.length_b   1.000
_cell.length_c   1.000
_cell.angle_alpha   90.00
_cell.angle_beta   90.00
_cell.angle_gamma   90.00
#
_symmetry.space_group_name_H-M   'P 1'
#
loop_
_entity.id
_entity.type
_entity.pdbx_description
1 polymer ?
#
loop_
_entity_poly.entity_id
_entity_poly.type
_entity_poly.pdbx_seq_one_letter_code
_entity_poly.pdbx_strand_id
1 'polypeptide(L)' 'SLALYKTAQALAALAGRDYILPEDVRAMAPLCLPHRLILKPESQLRGRTARSVVDAIVREAALDIGERDDA' A
#
# COMPACT_ATOMS: atom_id res chain seq x y z
N SER A 1 -2.56 6.91 -7.52
CA SER A 1 -2.51 5.63 -8.29
C SER A 1 -3.95 5.13 -8.41
N LEU A 2 -4.53 5.08 -9.62
CA LEU A 2 -5.93 4.66 -9.76
C LEU A 2 -6.15 3.20 -9.37
N ALA A 3 -5.23 2.32 -9.76
CA ALA A 3 -5.30 0.89 -9.44
C ALA A 3 -5.34 0.66 -7.93
N LEU A 4 -4.42 1.29 -7.18
CA LEU A 4 -4.36 1.16 -5.71
C LEU A 4 -5.67 1.60 -5.04
N TYR A 5 -6.25 2.72 -5.48
CA TYR A 5 -7.49 3.23 -4.92
C TYR A 5 -8.66 2.29 -5.21
N LYS A 6 -8.84 1.88 -6.47
CA LYS A 6 -9.94 1.01 -6.87
C LYS A 6 -9.86 -0.38 -6.24
N THR A 7 -8.67 -0.96 -6.10
CA THR A 7 -8.51 -2.27 -5.47
C THR A 7 -8.72 -2.20 -3.96
N ALA A 8 -8.33 -1.11 -3.30
CA ALA A 8 -8.63 -0.89 -1.89
C ALA A 8 -10.15 -0.73 -1.65
N GLN A 9 -10.85 0.00 -2.52
CA GLN A 9 -12.32 0.06 -2.51
C GLN A 9 -12.96 -1.31 -2.72
N ALA A 10 -12.47 -2.07 -3.71
CA ALA A 10 -12.97 -3.41 -3.98
C ALA A 10 -12.77 -4.35 -2.78
N LEU A 11 -11.61 -4.28 -2.11
CA LEU A 11 -11.35 -5.06 -0.91
C LEU A 11 -12.27 -4.68 0.25
N ALA A 12 -12.49 -3.38 0.48
CA ALA A 12 -13.44 -2.90 1.47
C ALA A 12 -14.87 -3.39 1.18
N ALA A 13 -15.32 -3.29 -0.08
CA ALA A 13 -16.63 -3.75 -0.52
C ALA A 13 -16.80 -5.27 -0.36
N LEU A 14 -15.78 -6.05 -0.72
CA LEU A 14 -15.77 -7.51 -0.48
C LEU A 14 -15.83 -7.86 1.01
N ALA A 15 -15.32 -6.99 1.87
CA ALA A 15 -15.41 -7.10 3.32
C ALA A 15 -16.71 -6.51 3.91
N GLY A 16 -17.67 -6.11 3.08
CA GLY A 16 -18.96 -5.56 3.50
C GLY A 16 -18.90 -4.15 4.10
N ARG A 17 -17.84 -3.39 3.81
CA ARG A 17 -17.64 -2.01 4.28
C ARG A 17 -17.84 -1.02 3.15
N ASP A 18 -18.51 0.09 3.44
CA ASP A 18 -18.74 1.17 2.47
C ASP A 18 -17.56 2.17 2.39
N TYR A 19 -16.56 2.02 3.25
CA TYR A 19 -15.38 2.88 3.32
C TYR A 19 -14.09 2.06 3.44
N ILE A 20 -13.01 2.65 2.93
CA ILE A 20 -11.68 2.05 2.95
C ILE A 20 -11.04 2.29 4.31
N LEU A 21 -10.38 1.27 4.85
CA LEU A 21 -9.49 1.40 6.01
C LEU A 21 -8.02 1.47 5.57
N PRO A 22 -7.11 2.04 6.39
CA PRO A 22 -5.68 2.07 6.07
C PRO A 22 -5.10 0.69 5.75
N GLU A 23 -5.64 -0.36 6.36
CA GLU A 23 -5.27 -1.76 6.19
C GLU A 23 -5.52 -2.24 4.76
N ASP A 24 -6.60 -1.79 4.13
CA ASP A 24 -6.92 -2.14 2.74
C ASP A 24 -5.89 -1.55 1.78
N VAL A 25 -5.48 -0.29 2.04
CA VAL A 25 -4.45 0.38 1.24
C VAL A 25 -3.11 -0.32 1.41
N ARG A 26 -2.75 -0.68 2.65
CA ARG A 26 -1.52 -1.44 2.92
C ARG A 26 -1.50 -2.81 2.27
N ALA A 27 -2.62 -3.52 2.27
CA ALA A 27 -2.73 -4.82 1.62
C ALA A 27 -2.55 -4.71 0.09
N MET A 28 -3.07 -3.65 -0.53
CA MET A 28 -3.03 -3.46 -1.98
C MET A 28 -1.75 -2.81 -2.51
N ALA A 29 -1.06 -2.00 -1.71
CA ALA A 29 0.18 -1.32 -2.09
C ALA A 29 1.25 -2.26 -2.71
N PRO A 30 1.61 -3.41 -2.10
CA PRO A 30 2.63 -4.31 -2.65
C PRO A 30 2.18 -5.09 -3.87
N LEU A 31 0.89 -5.03 -4.25
CA LEU A 31 0.36 -5.62 -5.48
C LEU A 31 0.30 -4.58 -6.62
N CYS A 32 -0.02 -3.33 -6.29
CA CYS A 32 -0.27 -2.29 -7.29
C CYS A 32 0.94 -1.40 -7.63
N LEU A 33 1.93 -1.28 -6.75
CA LEU A 33 3.02 -0.32 -6.90
C LEU A 33 4.35 -0.87 -7.44
N PRO A 34 4.76 -2.14 -7.23
CA PRO A 34 6.12 -2.58 -7.56
C PRO A 34 6.51 -2.39 -9.03
N HIS A 35 5.62 -2.69 -9.97
CA HIS A 35 5.89 -2.57 -11.40
C HIS A 35 6.02 -1.11 -11.89
N ARG A 36 5.78 -0.14 -11.01
CA ARG A 36 5.88 1.30 -11.28
C ARG A 36 7.14 1.93 -10.71
N LEU A 37 8.00 1.13 -10.06
CA LEU A 37 9.27 1.57 -9.51
C LEU A 37 10.41 1.14 -10.44
N ILE A 38 11.24 2.11 -10.82
CA ILE A 38 12.48 1.85 -11.54
C ILE A 38 13.59 1.80 -10.49
N LEU A 39 14.18 0.62 -10.31
CA LEU A 39 15.34 0.47 -9.44
C LEU A 39 16.61 0.80 -10.19
N LYS A 40 17.56 1.41 -9.48
CA LYS A 40 18.92 1.55 -10.00
C LYS A 40 19.60 0.17 -10.07
N PRO A 41 20.46 -0.08 -11.07
CA PRO A 41 21.16 -1.36 -11.22
C PRO A 41 21.91 -1.78 -9.94
N GLU A 42 22.54 -0.85 -9.23
CA GLU A 42 23.29 -1.14 -8.01
C GLU A 42 22.39 -1.68 -6.88
N SER A 43 21.14 -1.21 -6.81
CA SER A 43 20.15 -1.71 -5.86
C SER A 43 19.70 -3.12 -6.21
N GLN A 44 19.50 -3.42 -7.50
CA GLN A 44 19.14 -4.75 -7.98
C GLN A 44 20.27 -5.75 -7.72
N LEU A 45 21.53 -5.37 -7.95
CA LEU A 45 22.71 -6.18 -7.66
C LEU A 45 22.83 -6.51 -6.15
N ARG A 46 22.35 -5.64 -5.27
CA ARG A 46 22.25 -5.90 -3.81
C ARG A 46 21.02 -6.72 -3.43
N GLY A 47 20.31 -7.31 -4.40
CA GLY A 47 19.14 -8.16 -4.18
C GLY A 47 17.86 -7.42 -3.82
N ARG A 48 17.81 -6.08 -3.96
CA ARG A 48 16.56 -5.34 -3.73
C ARG A 48 15.60 -5.55 -4.89
N THR A 49 14.36 -5.90 -4.56
CA THR A 49 13.25 -5.95 -5.51
C THR A 49 12.32 -4.77 -5.29
N ALA A 50 11.64 -4.30 -6.34
CA ALA A 50 10.66 -3.22 -6.20
C ALA A 50 9.58 -3.56 -5.16
N ARG A 51 9.18 -4.84 -5.09
CA ARG A 51 8.26 -5.33 -4.08
C ARG A 51 8.82 -5.18 -2.67
N SER A 52 10.06 -5.63 -2.43
CA SER A 52 10.70 -5.49 -1.12
C SER A 52 10.83 -4.04 -0.65
N VAL A 53 11.00 -3.10 -1.58
CA VAL A 53 11.07 -1.66 -1.29
C VAL A 53 9.68 -1.14 -0.88
N VAL A 54 8.64 -1.49 -1.64
CA VAL A 54 7.25 -1.13 -1.28
C VAL A 54 6.87 -1.71 0.08
N ASP A 55 7.13 -3.00 0.31
CA ASP A 55 6.84 -3.66 1.59
C ASP A 55 7.54 -2.96 2.77
N ALA A 56 8.79 -2.52 2.57
CA ALA A 56 9.53 -1.78 3.60
C ALA A 56 8.90 -0.41 3.90
N ILE A 57 8.60 0.37 2.85
CA ILE A 57 7.98 1.70 2.99
C ILE A 57 6.61 1.60 3.66
N VAL A 58 5.78 0.66 3.23
CA VAL A 58 4.42 0.47 3.76
C VAL A 58 4.45 0.09 5.24
N ARG A 59 5.45 -0.69 5.67
CA ARG A 59 5.65 -1.07 7.07
C ARG A 59 6.12 0.11 7.93
N GLU A 60 6.95 0.99 7.37
CA GLU A 60 7.52 2.14 8.08
C GLU A 60 6.57 3.34 8.12
N ALA A 61 5.68 3.47 7.13
CA ALA A 61 4.71 4.56 7.05
C ALA A 61 3.82 4.59 8.29
N ALA A 62 4.06 5.59 9.15
CA ALA A 62 3.24 5.86 10.31
C ALA A 62 1.79 6.13 9.90
N LEU A 63 0.85 5.62 10.68
CA LEU A 63 -0.52 6.10 10.62
C LEU A 63 -0.67 7.25 11.60
N ASP A 64 -1.00 8.41 11.07
CA ASP A 64 -1.64 9.46 11.83
C ASP A 64 -3.08 9.55 11.34
N ILE A 65 -3.98 8.89 12.08
CA ILE A 65 -5.42 8.84 11.76
C ILE A 65 -6.22 9.84 12.61
N GLY A 66 -5.54 10.78 13.28
CA GLY A 66 -6.16 11.70 14.23
C GLY A 66 -6.79 10.98 15.43
N GLU A 67 -7.30 11.75 16.39
CA GLU A 67 -8.21 11.19 17.38
C GLU A 67 -9.52 10.84 16.70
N ARG A 68 -10.03 9.66 17.02
CA ARG A 68 -11.33 9.21 16.54
C ARG A 68 -12.37 10.03 17.31
N ASP A 69 -12.98 11.02 16.64
CA ASP A 69 -14.16 11.74 17.13
C ASP A 69 -15.33 10.74 17.18
N ASP A 70 -15.32 9.88 18.19
CA ASP A 70 -16.46 9.05 18.57
C ASP A 70 -17.41 9.97 19.37
N ALA A 71 -18.20 10.77 18.64
CA ALA A 71 -19.33 11.54 19.16
C ALA A 71 -20.59 10.68 19.26
#